data_AF-A0A2T6FQ26-F1
#
_entry.id   AF-A0A2T6FQ26-F1
#
_cell.length_a   1.000
_cell.length_b   1.000
_cell.length_c   1.000
_cell.angle_alpha   90.00
_cell.angle_beta   90.00
_cell.angle_gamma   90.00
#
_symmetry.space_group_name_H-M   'P 1'
#
loop_
_entity.id
_entity.type
_entity.pdbx_description
1 polymer ?
#
loop_
_entity_poly.entity_id
_entity_poly.type
_entity_poly.pdbx_seq_one_letter_code
_entity_poly.pdbx_strand_id
1 'polypeptide(L)'
;MKKNLLKRFGILAGLFFTLQPVAPAWAVSAFSQIEAENFSSQTGIQTEASTEAGQNVGWIENGDYVHFTAINFAAGANSFTARVASAGPGGTIEIRTGSPTGTLRGSCNVPSTAGWQNWTSVNCPIASITGTQALYLRFIGIGSGLFNLNWFRFSAPRTSSDVVGKITVGYQGWFNAQGDGSPFGCWFHWSNNCNAPTPAINTNRNVKFELYPDTREYSKLYQSNLANLANGTPARLFSSYDQSTVNKHFEWMQTYNIDTAALQRFGANISSAPDGYRDNRDSVATKVNRRRDACAKILCDV
;
A
#
# COMPACT_ATOMS: atom_id res chain seq x y z
N MET A 1 -15.22 -5.52 30.25
CA MET A 1 -14.72 -5.05 28.94
C MET A 1 -15.12 -5.91 27.72
N LYS A 2 -15.81 -7.06 27.88
CA LYS A 2 -16.23 -7.95 26.77
C LYS A 2 -17.58 -7.60 26.09
N LYS A 3 -18.32 -6.58 26.56
CA LYS A 3 -19.65 -6.21 26.01
C LYS A 3 -19.63 -5.33 24.75
N ASN A 4 -18.52 -4.67 24.45
CA ASN A 4 -18.40 -3.84 23.22
C ASN A 4 -17.91 -4.62 21.99
N LEU A 5 -17.54 -5.89 22.18
CA LEU A 5 -16.99 -6.75 21.13
C LEU A 5 -18.10 -7.39 20.27
N LEU A 6 -19.25 -7.73 20.87
CA LEU A 6 -20.37 -8.37 20.18
C LEU A 6 -21.21 -7.44 19.28
N LYS A 7 -21.06 -6.12 19.40
CA LYS A 7 -21.67 -5.18 18.44
C LYS A 7 -20.85 -5.01 17.16
N ARG A 8 -19.65 -5.58 17.09
CA ARG A 8 -18.79 -5.42 15.90
C ARG A 8 -18.55 -6.73 15.15
N PHE A 9 -18.18 -7.85 15.76
CA PHE A 9 -18.15 -9.16 15.07
C PHE A 9 -18.18 -10.29 16.12
N GLY A 10 -19.15 -11.20 16.05
CA GLY A 10 -19.22 -12.36 16.96
C GLY A 10 -18.35 -13.51 16.47
N ILE A 11 -17.43 -14.02 17.32
CA ILE A 11 -16.84 -15.38 17.43
C ILE A 11 -15.63 -15.33 18.39
N LEU A 12 -15.36 -16.41 19.14
CA LEU A 12 -14.29 -16.55 20.13
C LEU A 12 -13.34 -17.69 19.71
N ALA A 13 -12.02 -17.46 19.63
CA ALA A 13 -11.01 -18.53 19.55
C ALA A 13 -9.65 -18.08 20.11
N GLY A 14 -8.98 -18.98 20.86
CA GLY A 14 -7.64 -18.78 21.41
C GLY A 14 -6.54 -19.24 20.45
N LEU A 15 -5.43 -18.50 20.38
CA LEU A 15 -4.28 -18.79 19.50
C LEU A 15 -2.96 -18.82 20.29
N PHE A 16 -2.10 -19.76 19.93
CA PHE A 16 -0.68 -19.82 20.31
C PHE A 16 0.13 -18.78 19.52
N PHE A 17 0.97 -18.01 20.21
CA PHE A 17 1.84 -16.96 19.66
C PHE A 17 3.24 -17.52 19.39
N THR A 18 3.80 -17.30 18.19
CA THR A 18 5.25 -17.28 18.01
C THR A 18 5.71 -15.81 18.01
N LEU A 19 6.60 -15.48 18.94
CA LEU A 19 7.15 -14.14 19.09
C LEU A 19 8.14 -13.86 17.94
N GLN A 20 7.72 -13.07 16.94
CA GLN A 20 8.70 -12.40 16.08
C GLN A 20 9.20 -11.14 16.80
N PRO A 21 10.52 -10.84 16.78
CA PRO A 21 11.03 -9.60 17.34
C PRO A 21 10.37 -8.40 16.66
N VAL A 22 9.81 -7.51 17.46
CA VAL A 22 9.21 -6.27 16.99
C VAL A 22 10.31 -5.42 16.38
N ALA A 23 10.19 -5.07 15.10
CA ALA A 23 11.13 -4.18 14.43
C ALA A 23 11.19 -2.83 15.20
N PRO A 24 12.36 -2.21 15.32
CA PRO A 24 12.47 -0.93 16.03
C PRO A 24 11.61 0.14 15.34
N ALA A 25 11.03 1.05 16.12
CA ALA A 25 10.04 2.05 15.66
C ALA A 25 10.54 3.02 14.58
N TRP A 26 11.85 3.03 14.29
CA TRP A 26 12.52 3.85 13.29
C TRP A 26 12.91 3.10 12.01
N ALA A 27 12.64 1.79 11.92
CA ALA A 27 12.93 1.01 10.71
C ALA A 27 11.93 1.33 9.59
N VAL A 28 12.45 1.62 8.39
CA VAL A 28 11.62 1.87 7.20
C VAL A 28 11.13 0.53 6.66
N SER A 29 9.85 0.43 6.30
CA SER A 29 9.30 -0.78 5.70
C SER A 29 9.94 -1.06 4.34
N ALA A 30 10.41 -2.28 4.11
CA ALA A 30 10.93 -2.70 2.80
C ALA A 30 9.86 -2.68 1.69
N PHE A 31 8.58 -2.73 2.07
CA PHE A 31 7.44 -2.91 1.17
C PHE A 31 6.76 -1.60 0.76
N SER A 32 7.15 -0.48 1.37
CA SER A 32 6.80 0.85 0.86
C SER A 32 7.75 1.28 -0.25
N GLN A 33 7.36 2.26 -1.04
CA GLN A 33 8.31 3.00 -1.87
C GLN A 33 9.31 3.72 -0.96
N ILE A 34 10.59 3.49 -1.19
CA ILE A 34 11.70 4.11 -0.50
C ILE A 34 12.41 5.00 -1.53
N GLU A 35 12.36 6.31 -1.30
CA GLU A 35 13.10 7.28 -2.10
C GLU A 35 14.61 7.05 -1.95
N ALA A 36 15.34 7.02 -3.05
CA ALA A 36 16.75 6.67 -3.04
C ALA A 36 17.60 7.75 -2.38
N GLU A 37 17.17 9.02 -2.44
CA GLU A 37 17.79 10.15 -1.76
C GLU A 37 17.64 10.11 -0.23
N ASN A 38 16.77 9.26 0.32
CA ASN A 38 16.59 9.09 1.77
C ASN A 38 17.62 8.10 2.37
N PHE A 39 18.81 8.01 1.79
CA PHE A 39 19.89 7.17 2.31
C PHE A 39 20.40 7.69 3.67
N SER A 40 20.86 6.78 4.52
CA SER A 40 21.56 7.12 5.77
C SER A 40 23.00 7.57 5.54
N SER A 41 23.66 6.98 4.53
CA SER A 41 25.01 7.37 4.10
C SER A 41 25.24 6.93 2.65
N GLN A 42 26.25 7.49 1.99
CA GLN A 42 26.55 7.22 0.58
C GLN A 42 28.05 7.27 0.30
N THR A 43 28.47 6.78 -0.87
CA THR A 43 29.80 7.04 -1.44
C THR A 43 29.68 7.35 -2.93
N GLY A 44 30.31 8.45 -3.37
CA GLY A 44 30.53 8.82 -4.77
C GLY A 44 29.36 9.51 -5.48
N ILE A 45 28.16 9.49 -4.91
CA ILE A 45 26.94 9.97 -5.60
C ILE A 45 26.61 11.42 -5.28
N GLN A 46 25.68 11.98 -6.06
CA GLN A 46 24.99 13.24 -5.76
C GLN A 46 23.48 13.08 -5.95
N THR A 47 22.69 14.05 -5.49
CA THR A 47 21.25 14.10 -5.74
C THR A 47 20.90 15.27 -6.64
N GLU A 48 19.87 15.10 -7.47
CA GLU A 48 19.31 16.14 -8.34
C GLU A 48 17.78 16.06 -8.36
N ALA A 49 17.12 17.09 -8.90
CA ALA A 49 15.67 17.09 -9.07
C ALA A 49 15.23 16.05 -10.12
N SER A 50 14.21 15.26 -9.77
CA SER A 50 13.61 14.27 -10.67
C SER A 50 12.44 14.88 -11.45
N THR A 51 12.30 14.51 -12.73
CA THR A 51 11.12 14.84 -13.53
C THR A 51 9.83 14.14 -13.06
N GLU A 52 9.94 13.12 -12.20
CA GLU A 52 8.80 12.44 -11.55
C GLU A 52 8.46 13.03 -10.17
N ALA A 53 8.91 14.26 -9.90
CA ALA A 53 8.90 14.93 -8.59
C ALA A 53 9.88 14.31 -7.58
N GLY A 54 10.25 15.08 -6.54
CA GLY A 54 11.27 14.69 -5.56
C GLY A 54 12.69 14.85 -6.11
N GLN A 55 13.62 14.05 -5.57
CA GLN A 55 14.99 13.97 -6.07
C GLN A 55 15.28 12.57 -6.63
N ASN A 56 16.41 12.42 -7.29
CA ASN A 56 17.00 11.12 -7.59
C ASN A 56 18.46 11.11 -7.19
N VAL A 57 19.00 9.92 -6.95
CA VAL A 57 20.44 9.69 -6.86
C VAL A 57 20.99 9.63 -8.29
N GLY A 58 22.09 10.34 -8.53
CA GLY A 58 22.79 10.40 -9.81
C GLY A 58 24.30 10.52 -9.62
N TRP A 59 25.01 10.82 -10.72
CA TRP A 59 26.50 10.77 -10.78
C TRP A 59 27.06 9.42 -10.31
N ILE A 60 26.29 8.35 -10.54
CA ILE A 60 26.65 7.01 -10.09
C ILE A 60 27.79 6.48 -10.95
N GLU A 61 28.89 6.14 -10.30
CA GLU A 61 30.06 5.49 -10.87
C GLU A 61 30.22 4.05 -10.37
N ASN A 62 31.10 3.29 -11.03
CA ASN A 62 31.36 1.90 -10.63
C ASN A 62 31.99 1.82 -9.24
N GLY A 63 31.31 1.13 -8.33
CA GLY A 63 31.75 0.91 -6.95
C GLY A 63 31.01 1.78 -5.92
N ASP A 64 30.31 2.81 -6.37
CA ASP A 64 29.49 3.69 -5.54
C ASP A 64 28.36 2.94 -4.86
N TYR A 65 27.84 3.51 -3.77
CA TYR A 65 26.70 2.91 -3.07
C TYR A 65 25.92 3.92 -2.25
N VAL A 66 24.66 3.55 -1.98
CA VAL A 66 23.83 4.15 -0.92
C VAL A 66 23.52 3.11 0.15
N HIS A 67 23.40 3.57 1.39
CA HIS A 67 23.18 2.74 2.57
C HIS A 67 21.97 3.20 3.37
N PHE A 68 21.17 2.24 3.85
CA PHE A 68 20.04 2.44 4.74
C PHE A 68 20.24 1.64 6.02
N THR A 69 20.27 2.32 7.17
CA THR A 69 20.65 1.74 8.47
C THR A 69 19.73 0.61 8.91
N ALA A 70 18.42 0.75 8.70
CA ALA A 70 17.46 -0.28 9.05
C ALA A 70 16.26 -0.29 8.11
N ILE A 71 16.21 -1.34 7.30
CA ILE A 71 15.05 -1.69 6.48
C ILE A 71 14.41 -2.94 7.08
N ASN A 72 13.11 -2.87 7.34
CA ASN A 72 12.31 -3.96 7.89
C ASN A 72 11.69 -4.80 6.77
N PHE A 73 12.24 -6.00 6.56
CA PHE A 73 11.79 -7.00 5.60
C PHE A 73 10.77 -7.99 6.20
N ALA A 74 10.36 -7.81 7.45
CA ALA A 74 9.39 -8.65 8.15
C ALA A 74 9.68 -10.16 7.99
N ALA A 75 8.72 -10.92 7.45
CA ALA A 75 8.83 -12.37 7.28
C ALA A 75 9.62 -12.80 6.03
N GLY A 76 9.98 -11.87 5.12
CA GLY A 76 10.69 -12.22 3.89
C GLY A 76 10.38 -11.30 2.72
N ALA A 77 11.43 -10.88 2.01
CA ALA A 77 11.35 -10.28 0.68
C ALA A 77 12.19 -11.08 -0.32
N ASN A 78 11.63 -11.38 -1.49
CA ASN A 78 12.29 -12.19 -2.53
C ASN A 78 12.34 -11.52 -3.91
N SER A 79 11.86 -10.29 -4.02
CA SER A 79 11.94 -9.49 -5.23
C SER A 79 12.26 -8.04 -4.88
N PHE A 80 13.02 -7.40 -5.78
CA PHE A 80 13.43 -6.01 -5.69
C PHE A 80 12.99 -5.29 -6.97
N THR A 81 12.40 -4.12 -6.82
CA THR A 81 12.03 -3.22 -7.93
C THR A 81 12.67 -1.86 -7.71
N ALA A 82 13.25 -1.28 -8.77
CA ALA A 82 13.82 0.06 -8.75
C ALA A 82 13.32 0.90 -9.93
N ARG A 83 13.13 2.20 -9.70
CA ARG A 83 12.82 3.21 -10.73
C ARG A 83 14.12 3.89 -11.14
N VAL A 84 14.51 3.68 -12.39
CA VAL A 84 15.84 4.01 -12.91
C VAL A 84 15.75 4.70 -14.26
N ALA A 85 16.75 5.52 -14.55
CA ALA A 85 16.94 6.16 -15.84
C ALA A 85 18.43 6.14 -16.20
N SER A 86 18.80 6.09 -17.48
CA SER A 86 20.19 6.08 -17.90
C SER A 86 20.32 6.65 -19.31
N ALA A 87 21.13 7.69 -19.47
CA ALA A 87 21.66 8.07 -20.79
C ALA A 87 23.03 7.45 -21.06
N GLY A 88 23.62 6.79 -20.06
CA GLY A 88 24.88 6.07 -20.16
C GLY A 88 24.69 4.61 -20.59
N PRO A 89 25.68 3.74 -20.27
CA PRO A 89 25.64 2.33 -20.63
C PRO A 89 24.67 1.50 -19.78
N GLY A 90 24.10 2.08 -18.71
CA GLY A 90 23.37 1.33 -17.69
C GLY A 90 24.34 0.68 -16.70
N GLY A 91 23.92 -0.42 -16.07
CA GLY A 91 24.75 -1.15 -15.11
C GLY A 91 23.97 -2.14 -14.28
N THR A 92 24.43 -2.38 -13.05
CA THR A 92 23.83 -3.33 -12.12
C THR A 92 23.74 -2.71 -10.73
N ILE A 93 22.58 -2.90 -10.08
CA ILE A 93 22.40 -2.64 -8.65
C ILE A 93 22.60 -3.97 -7.92
N GLU A 94 23.69 -4.09 -7.16
CA GLU A 94 23.89 -5.17 -6.20
C GLU A 94 23.14 -4.86 -4.90
N ILE A 95 22.20 -5.72 -4.52
CA ILE A 95 21.47 -5.64 -3.26
C ILE A 95 22.26 -6.40 -2.20
N ARG A 96 22.86 -5.69 -1.24
CA ARG A 96 23.71 -6.27 -0.19
C ARG A 96 23.16 -5.96 1.20
N THR A 97 23.39 -6.87 2.14
CA THR A 97 23.02 -6.66 3.56
C THR A 97 24.23 -6.63 4.47
N GLY A 98 24.20 -5.79 5.50
CA GLY A 98 25.22 -5.68 6.55
C GLY A 98 26.32 -4.67 6.24
N SER A 99 26.97 -4.76 5.07
CA SER A 99 28.03 -3.83 4.66
C SER A 99 28.08 -3.68 3.12
N PRO A 100 28.86 -2.72 2.57
CA PRO A 100 29.04 -2.58 1.11
C PRO A 100 29.64 -3.83 0.45
N THR A 101 30.37 -4.66 1.20
CA THR A 101 30.93 -5.95 0.77
C THR A 101 30.23 -7.14 1.41
N GLY A 102 29.11 -6.89 2.10
CA GLY A 102 28.34 -7.90 2.82
C GLY A 102 27.62 -8.87 1.90
N THR A 103 26.76 -9.71 2.48
CA THR A 103 26.06 -10.78 1.76
C THR A 103 25.28 -10.23 0.56
N LEU A 104 25.63 -10.67 -0.64
CA LEU A 104 24.89 -10.36 -1.86
C LEU A 104 23.57 -11.12 -1.84
N ARG A 105 22.47 -10.38 -1.96
CA ARG A 105 21.10 -10.91 -1.96
C ARG A 105 20.57 -11.03 -3.39
N GLY A 106 21.01 -10.18 -4.30
CA GLY A 106 20.69 -10.27 -5.71
C GLY A 106 21.30 -9.13 -6.50
N SER A 107 21.12 -9.19 -7.81
CA SER A 107 21.67 -8.21 -8.75
C SER A 107 20.57 -7.81 -9.75
N CYS A 108 20.29 -6.51 -9.85
CA CYS A 108 19.27 -5.97 -10.73
C CYS A 108 19.93 -5.25 -11.91
N ASN A 109 19.69 -5.71 -13.13
CA ASN A 109 20.19 -5.07 -14.33
C ASN A 109 19.44 -3.77 -14.62
N VAL A 110 20.18 -2.69 -14.87
CA VAL A 110 19.66 -1.39 -15.28
C VAL A 110 20.00 -1.17 -16.76
N PRO A 111 19.03 -1.15 -17.68
CA PRO A 111 19.29 -0.87 -19.08
C PRO A 111 19.52 0.63 -19.32
N SER A 112 20.14 0.96 -20.45
CA SER A 112 20.06 2.32 -20.99
C SER A 112 18.61 2.67 -21.32
N THR A 113 18.16 3.86 -20.92
CA THR A 113 16.81 4.37 -21.20
C THR A 113 16.84 5.56 -22.17
N ALA A 114 17.98 5.81 -22.81
CA ALA A 114 18.17 6.93 -23.74
C ALA A 114 17.96 8.33 -23.12
N GLY A 115 18.08 8.47 -21.80
CA GLY A 115 18.00 9.77 -21.13
C GLY A 115 18.10 9.70 -19.61
N TRP A 116 18.72 10.71 -18.99
CA TRP A 116 18.93 10.79 -17.53
C TRP A 116 17.65 10.92 -16.71
N GLN A 117 16.57 11.31 -17.36
CA GLN A 117 15.25 11.53 -16.77
C GLN A 117 14.16 10.75 -17.54
N ASN A 118 14.56 9.76 -18.38
CA ASN A 118 13.64 8.84 -19.02
C ASN A 118 13.50 7.58 -18.17
N TRP A 119 12.42 7.50 -17.39
CA TRP A 119 12.31 6.56 -16.29
C TRP A 119 11.63 5.25 -16.68
N THR A 120 12.26 4.14 -16.30
CA THR A 120 11.67 2.80 -16.34
C THR A 120 11.76 2.12 -14.98
N SER A 121 11.00 1.05 -14.79
CA SER A 121 11.08 0.22 -13.59
C SER A 121 11.70 -1.12 -13.93
N VAL A 122 12.78 -1.47 -13.24
CA VAL A 122 13.45 -2.76 -13.34
C VAL A 122 13.07 -3.63 -12.14
N ASN A 123 12.94 -4.93 -12.37
CA ASN A 123 12.57 -5.89 -11.35
C ASN A 123 13.49 -7.12 -11.42
N CYS A 124 13.99 -7.59 -10.28
CA CYS A 124 14.78 -8.81 -10.20
C CYS A 124 14.41 -9.67 -8.98
N PRO A 125 14.63 -10.99 -9.04
CA PRO A 125 14.57 -11.85 -7.87
C PRO A 125 15.77 -11.58 -6.94
N ILE A 126 15.58 -11.82 -5.65
CA ILE A 126 16.64 -11.82 -4.62
C ILE A 126 16.49 -13.03 -3.71
N ALA A 127 17.59 -13.47 -3.09
CA ALA A 127 17.58 -14.40 -1.97
C ALA A 127 16.85 -13.79 -0.76
N SER A 128 15.91 -14.55 -0.17
CA SER A 128 14.90 -14.07 0.80
C SER A 128 15.46 -13.30 2.01
N ILE A 129 15.32 -11.97 2.05
CA ILE A 129 15.78 -11.14 3.17
C ILE A 129 14.68 -11.09 4.24
N THR A 130 15.01 -11.34 5.50
CA THR A 130 14.06 -11.36 6.62
C THR A 130 14.51 -10.42 7.73
N GLY A 131 13.59 -10.05 8.62
CA GLY A 131 13.89 -9.20 9.78
C GLY A 131 14.28 -7.77 9.39
N THR A 132 14.93 -7.07 10.33
CA THR A 132 15.45 -5.72 10.09
C THR A 132 16.94 -5.80 9.75
N GLN A 133 17.33 -5.28 8.60
CA GLN A 133 18.72 -5.36 8.10
C GLN A 133 19.23 -3.98 7.67
N ALA A 134 20.52 -3.75 7.84
CA ALA A 134 21.22 -2.70 7.12
C ALA A 134 21.30 -3.08 5.63
N LEU A 135 20.84 -2.19 4.75
CA LEU A 135 20.75 -2.41 3.31
C LEU A 135 21.75 -1.52 2.58
N TYR A 136 22.48 -2.11 1.64
CA TYR A 136 23.39 -1.41 0.74
C TYR A 136 22.95 -1.68 -0.69
N LEU A 137 22.77 -0.62 -1.47
CA LEU A 137 22.60 -0.70 -2.92
C LEU A 137 23.92 -0.25 -3.53
N ARG A 138 24.71 -1.22 -4.02
CA ARG A 138 26.01 -0.96 -4.62
C ARG A 138 25.92 -0.99 -6.14
N PHE A 139 26.53 -0.03 -6.80
CA PHE A 139 26.38 0.18 -8.23
C PHE A 139 27.61 -0.33 -8.96
N ILE A 140 27.40 -1.19 -9.94
CA ILE A 140 28.45 -1.85 -10.72
C ILE A 140 28.20 -1.57 -12.20
N GLY A 141 29.26 -1.25 -12.93
CA GLY A 141 29.15 -1.00 -14.36
C GLY A 141 30.49 -0.77 -15.02
N ILE A 142 30.45 -0.57 -16.33
CA ILE A 142 31.61 -0.24 -17.17
C ILE A 142 31.34 1.12 -17.80
N GLY A 143 32.35 1.98 -17.82
CA GLY A 143 32.22 3.36 -18.30
C GLY A 143 32.00 4.35 -17.16
N SER A 144 31.54 5.55 -17.50
CA SER A 144 31.22 6.63 -16.56
C SER A 144 29.77 7.04 -16.68
N GLY A 145 29.17 7.51 -15.59
CA GLY A 145 27.75 7.81 -15.49
C GLY A 145 26.90 6.58 -15.82
N LEU A 146 26.68 5.72 -14.84
CA LEU A 146 25.97 4.45 -15.07
C LEU A 146 24.46 4.67 -15.29
N PHE A 147 23.79 5.24 -14.30
CA PHE A 147 22.34 5.46 -14.27
C PHE A 147 21.97 6.40 -13.12
N ASN A 148 20.72 6.88 -13.14
CA ASN A 148 20.03 7.53 -12.04
C ASN A 148 19.08 6.55 -11.36
N LEU A 149 18.91 6.69 -10.04
CA LEU A 149 17.99 5.90 -9.22
C LEU A 149 17.05 6.85 -8.47
N ASN A 150 15.74 6.76 -8.75
CA ASN A 150 14.71 7.58 -8.11
C ASN A 150 14.24 6.93 -6.81
N TRP A 151 13.59 5.77 -6.90
CA TRP A 151 13.10 5.03 -5.73
C TRP A 151 13.25 3.53 -5.92
N PHE A 152 13.11 2.78 -4.82
CA PHE A 152 13.04 1.32 -4.86
C PHE A 152 12.02 0.79 -3.86
N ARG A 153 11.64 -0.48 -4.03
CA ARG A 153 10.86 -1.24 -3.06
C ARG A 153 11.14 -2.73 -3.17
N PHE A 154 10.82 -3.45 -2.11
CA PHE A 154 10.85 -4.90 -2.10
C PHE A 154 9.45 -5.49 -2.13
N SER A 155 9.35 -6.73 -2.59
CA SER A 155 8.13 -7.52 -2.54
C SER A 155 8.38 -8.83 -1.80
N ALA A 156 7.42 -9.23 -0.98
CA ALA A 156 7.40 -10.55 -0.37
C ALA A 156 7.18 -11.62 -1.44
N PRO A 157 7.61 -12.87 -1.20
CA PRO A 157 7.11 -13.98 -1.98
C PRO A 157 5.60 -13.89 -2.01
N ARG A 158 5.01 -13.91 -3.21
CA ARG A 158 3.62 -14.31 -3.33
C ARG A 158 3.59 -15.78 -2.99
N THR A 159 3.59 -16.11 -1.70
CA THR A 159 3.00 -17.37 -1.31
C THR A 159 1.53 -17.18 -1.71
N SER A 160 1.08 -17.95 -2.70
CA SER A 160 -0.27 -18.47 -2.61
C SER A 160 -0.31 -19.33 -1.33
N SER A 161 -0.18 -18.69 -0.17
CA SER A 161 -0.50 -19.32 1.07
C SER A 161 -2.00 -19.47 0.95
N ASP A 162 -2.40 -20.69 0.69
CA ASP A 162 -3.78 -21.10 0.78
C ASP A 162 -4.40 -20.50 2.06
N VAL A 163 -5.70 -20.25 2.03
CA VAL A 163 -6.46 -19.67 3.15
C VAL A 163 -6.56 -20.62 4.35
N VAL A 164 -5.96 -21.81 4.27
CA VAL A 164 -5.93 -22.81 5.33
C VAL A 164 -5.26 -22.23 6.59
N GLY A 165 -6.03 -22.24 7.70
CA GLY A 165 -5.60 -21.72 8.99
C GLY A 165 -5.56 -20.20 9.09
N LYS A 166 -6.09 -19.48 8.09
CA LYS A 166 -6.12 -18.02 8.03
C LYS A 166 -7.51 -17.48 8.36
N ILE A 167 -7.55 -16.33 9.02
CA ILE A 167 -8.82 -15.60 9.23
C ILE A 167 -9.10 -14.78 7.96
N THR A 168 -10.09 -15.22 7.18
CA THR A 168 -10.55 -14.54 5.97
C THR A 168 -11.83 -13.77 6.22
N VAL A 169 -11.86 -12.50 5.81
CA VAL A 169 -13.06 -11.66 5.83
C VAL A 169 -13.47 -11.26 4.43
N GLY A 170 -14.79 -11.20 4.19
CA GLY A 170 -15.33 -10.59 3.00
C GLY A 170 -15.12 -9.08 3.02
N TYR A 171 -14.53 -8.53 1.96
CA TYR A 171 -14.33 -7.10 1.80
C TYR A 171 -15.18 -6.58 0.66
N GLN A 172 -16.15 -5.71 0.97
CA GLN A 172 -17.09 -5.24 -0.04
C GLN A 172 -16.70 -3.91 -0.67
N GLY A 173 -16.14 -2.97 0.10
CA GLY A 173 -15.66 -1.68 -0.42
C GLY A 173 -16.69 -0.89 -1.25
N TRP A 174 -17.97 -0.92 -0.87
CA TRP A 174 -19.08 -0.46 -1.72
C TRP A 174 -19.73 0.86 -1.31
N PHE A 175 -19.24 1.51 -0.26
CA PHE A 175 -19.76 2.79 0.17
C PHE A 175 -19.11 3.88 -0.65
N ASN A 176 -19.90 4.71 -1.32
CA ASN A 176 -19.41 5.85 -2.08
C ASN A 176 -20.05 7.13 -1.55
N ALA A 177 -19.40 8.26 -1.76
CA ALA A 177 -19.92 9.56 -1.38
C ALA A 177 -19.80 10.53 -2.55
N GLN A 178 -20.71 11.49 -2.64
CA GLN A 178 -20.56 12.56 -3.60
C GLN A 178 -19.25 13.32 -3.37
N GLY A 179 -18.51 13.60 -4.44
CA GLY A 179 -17.20 14.28 -4.38
C GLY A 179 -16.03 13.36 -4.05
N ASP A 180 -16.21 12.04 -4.01
CA ASP A 180 -15.14 11.07 -3.75
C ASP A 180 -14.28 10.70 -4.96
N GLY A 181 -14.66 11.17 -6.15
CA GLY A 181 -14.00 10.84 -7.42
C GLY A 181 -14.32 9.43 -7.93
N SER A 182 -15.31 8.75 -7.34
CA SER A 182 -15.81 7.48 -7.85
C SER A 182 -16.62 7.67 -9.14
N PRO A 183 -16.66 6.66 -10.03
CA PRO A 183 -17.52 6.69 -11.22
C PRO A 183 -19.01 6.92 -10.91
N PHE A 184 -19.46 6.55 -9.72
CA PHE A 184 -20.84 6.78 -9.29
C PHE A 184 -21.14 8.25 -8.98
N GLY A 185 -20.16 8.98 -8.43
CA GLY A 185 -20.33 10.39 -8.02
C GLY A 185 -21.47 10.63 -7.03
N CYS A 186 -21.89 9.61 -6.27
CA CYS A 186 -23.11 9.64 -5.47
C CYS A 186 -22.97 8.90 -4.12
N TRP A 187 -23.98 9.05 -3.26
CA TRP A 187 -24.08 8.38 -1.95
C TRP A 187 -24.55 6.93 -2.06
N PHE A 188 -23.73 6.10 -2.70
CA PHE A 188 -24.02 4.69 -2.92
C PHE A 188 -23.87 3.87 -1.62
N HIS A 189 -24.79 2.94 -1.39
CA HIS A 189 -24.97 2.16 -0.14
C HIS A 189 -25.19 2.96 1.16
N TRP A 190 -25.04 4.28 1.17
CA TRP A 190 -25.46 5.12 2.29
C TRP A 190 -26.93 5.54 2.21
N SER A 191 -27.44 5.76 0.98
CA SER A 191 -28.74 6.39 0.72
C SER A 191 -29.61 5.59 -0.25
N ASN A 192 -30.91 5.90 -0.27
CA ASN A 192 -31.89 5.26 -1.16
C ASN A 192 -31.91 5.88 -2.57
N ASN A 193 -31.49 7.13 -2.73
CA ASN A 193 -31.67 7.89 -3.97
C ASN A 193 -30.44 8.71 -4.39
N CYS A 194 -29.23 8.21 -4.16
CA CYS A 194 -27.95 8.84 -4.55
C CYS A 194 -27.60 10.18 -3.86
N ASN A 195 -28.55 10.83 -3.19
CA ASN A 195 -28.34 12.06 -2.43
C ASN A 195 -27.68 11.81 -1.07
N ALA A 196 -27.09 12.85 -0.48
CA ALA A 196 -26.53 12.79 0.86
C ALA A 196 -27.57 12.27 1.88
N PRO A 197 -27.17 11.36 2.80
CA PRO A 197 -28.05 10.90 3.88
C PRO A 197 -28.65 12.08 4.64
N THR A 198 -29.96 12.09 4.81
CA THR A 198 -30.71 13.11 5.55
C THR A 198 -31.39 12.47 6.76
N PRO A 199 -31.71 13.26 7.81
CA PRO A 199 -32.48 12.75 8.93
C PRO A 199 -33.81 12.17 8.43
N ALA A 200 -34.16 10.99 8.90
CA ALA A 200 -35.47 10.42 8.61
C ALA A 200 -36.55 11.28 9.26
N ILE A 201 -37.24 12.07 8.46
CA ILE A 201 -38.53 12.65 8.81
C ILE A 201 -39.55 11.69 8.17
N ASN A 202 -40.42 11.06 8.96
CA ASN A 202 -41.50 10.16 8.51
C ASN A 202 -41.09 8.94 7.60
N THR A 203 -41.99 8.51 6.71
CA THR A 203 -41.84 7.36 5.78
C THR A 203 -40.77 7.58 4.70
N ASN A 204 -40.26 8.79 4.52
CA ASN A 204 -39.24 9.10 3.52
C ASN A 204 -37.82 8.91 4.07
N ARG A 205 -37.49 7.67 4.47
CA ARG A 205 -36.14 7.33 4.94
C ARG A 205 -35.16 7.38 3.78
N ASN A 206 -34.19 8.30 3.83
CA ASN A 206 -33.06 8.35 2.89
C ASN A 206 -31.74 7.90 3.56
N VAL A 207 -31.83 6.84 4.37
CA VAL A 207 -30.67 6.19 5.00
C VAL A 207 -30.82 4.68 4.81
N LYS A 208 -29.71 4.01 4.50
CA LYS A 208 -29.62 2.54 4.35
C LYS A 208 -28.89 1.86 5.51
N PHE A 209 -28.74 2.56 6.64
CA PHE A 209 -28.04 2.06 7.81
C PHE A 209 -28.85 2.39 9.07
N GLU A 210 -28.81 1.48 10.04
CA GLU A 210 -29.51 1.61 11.32
C GLU A 210 -28.63 2.25 12.39
N LEU A 211 -27.31 2.10 12.27
CA LEU A 211 -26.33 2.59 13.23
C LEU A 211 -25.30 3.47 12.54
N TYR A 212 -25.09 4.67 13.09
CA TYR A 212 -24.06 5.56 12.60
C TYR A 212 -22.67 4.93 12.80
N PRO A 213 -21.82 4.87 11.75
CA PRO A 213 -20.52 4.24 11.84
C PRO A 213 -19.59 5.05 12.74
N ASP A 214 -18.62 4.37 13.34
CA ASP A 214 -17.57 5.03 14.10
C ASP A 214 -16.51 5.58 13.14
N THR A 215 -16.47 6.91 12.99
CA THR A 215 -15.67 7.58 11.97
C THR A 215 -14.40 8.23 12.51
N ARG A 216 -14.08 8.04 13.79
CA ARG A 216 -13.04 8.80 14.51
C ARG A 216 -11.61 8.59 13.99
N GLU A 217 -11.33 7.44 13.38
CA GLU A 217 -9.98 7.09 12.91
C GLU A 217 -9.79 7.31 11.40
N TYR A 218 -10.83 7.76 10.67
CA TYR A 218 -10.70 8.05 9.25
C TYR A 218 -10.10 9.44 9.04
N SER A 219 -9.05 9.52 8.24
CA SER A 219 -8.39 10.80 7.93
C SER A 219 -9.15 11.65 6.90
N LYS A 220 -10.09 11.05 6.16
CA LYS A 220 -10.91 11.75 5.18
C LYS A 220 -12.37 11.29 5.30
N LEU A 221 -13.27 12.28 5.38
CA LEU A 221 -14.70 12.08 5.55
C LEU A 221 -15.48 13.09 4.70
N TYR A 222 -16.64 12.66 4.22
CA TYR A 222 -17.55 13.38 3.35
C TYR A 222 -18.76 13.89 4.14
N GLN A 223 -19.17 15.12 3.86
CA GLN A 223 -20.24 15.78 4.58
C GLN A 223 -21.61 15.19 4.21
N SER A 224 -22.33 14.65 5.20
CA SER A 224 -23.73 14.24 5.02
C SER A 224 -24.69 15.39 5.32
N ASN A 225 -25.98 15.19 5.09
CA ASN A 225 -27.03 16.14 5.50
C ASN A 225 -27.69 15.75 6.83
N LEU A 226 -27.13 14.77 7.56
CA LEU A 226 -27.62 14.39 8.89
C LEU A 226 -27.38 15.53 9.88
N ALA A 227 -28.20 15.54 10.94
CA ALA A 227 -27.97 16.43 12.07
C ALA A 227 -26.58 16.20 12.68
N ASN A 228 -26.04 17.24 13.31
CA ASN A 228 -24.79 17.12 14.07
C ASN A 228 -24.89 15.99 15.10
N LEU A 229 -23.77 15.35 15.35
CA LEU A 229 -23.65 14.36 16.41
C LEU A 229 -23.92 15.02 17.77
N ALA A 230 -24.21 14.21 18.79
CA ALA A 230 -24.56 14.70 20.13
C ALA A 230 -23.50 15.64 20.76
N ASN A 231 -22.25 15.57 20.30
CA ASN A 231 -21.14 16.45 20.70
C ASN A 231 -21.05 17.75 19.87
N GLY A 232 -22.04 18.05 19.03
CA GLY A 232 -22.09 19.23 18.17
C GLY A 232 -21.29 19.13 16.87
N THR A 233 -20.52 18.06 16.65
CA THR A 233 -19.71 17.91 15.44
C THR A 233 -20.56 17.52 14.22
N PRO A 234 -20.22 18.01 13.01
CA PRO A 234 -20.93 17.61 11.78
C PRO A 234 -20.87 16.10 11.55
N ALA A 235 -22.01 15.51 11.20
CA ALA A 235 -22.08 14.10 10.83
C ALA A 235 -21.46 13.88 9.43
N ARG A 236 -20.29 13.24 9.39
CA ARG A 236 -19.53 12.94 8.17
C ARG A 236 -19.24 11.45 8.03
N LEU A 237 -19.31 10.92 6.82
CA LEU A 237 -19.19 9.49 6.52
C LEU A 237 -18.00 9.23 5.59
N PHE A 238 -17.46 8.01 5.60
CA PHE A 238 -16.34 7.64 4.72
C PHE A 238 -16.83 7.23 3.32
N SER A 239 -15.92 7.26 2.34
CA SER A 239 -16.06 6.54 1.08
C SER A 239 -15.06 5.41 1.01
N SER A 240 -15.52 4.20 0.67
CA SER A 240 -14.67 3.03 0.37
C SER A 240 -13.85 3.20 -0.91
N TYR A 241 -14.18 4.19 -1.74
CA TYR A 241 -13.41 4.54 -2.93
C TYR A 241 -12.12 5.29 -2.58
N ASP A 242 -12.07 5.99 -1.44
CA ASP A 242 -10.87 6.70 -1.00
C ASP A 242 -9.76 5.71 -0.58
N GLN A 243 -8.53 5.96 -1.06
CA GLN A 243 -7.39 5.12 -0.69
C GLN A 243 -7.11 5.17 0.83
N SER A 244 -7.32 6.31 1.49
CA SER A 244 -7.12 6.43 2.95
C SER A 244 -8.07 5.54 3.74
N THR A 245 -9.32 5.40 3.29
CA THR A 245 -10.30 4.47 3.86
C THR A 245 -9.83 3.02 3.73
N VAL A 246 -9.41 2.61 2.51
CA VAL A 246 -8.88 1.26 2.26
C VAL A 246 -7.65 1.00 3.15
N ASN A 247 -6.75 1.98 3.25
CA ASN A 247 -5.54 1.85 4.09
C ASN A 247 -5.91 1.61 5.55
N LYS A 248 -6.85 2.39 6.11
CA LYS A 248 -7.32 2.25 7.49
C LYS A 248 -8.00 0.90 7.74
N HIS A 249 -8.83 0.42 6.82
CA HIS A 249 -9.44 -0.91 6.94
C HIS A 249 -8.38 -2.01 7.02
N PHE A 250 -7.35 -1.95 6.18
CA PHE A 250 -6.27 -2.94 6.16
C PHE A 250 -5.32 -2.79 7.36
N GLU A 251 -5.12 -1.58 7.88
CA GLU A 251 -4.42 -1.35 9.14
C GLU A 251 -5.16 -2.02 10.32
N TRP A 252 -6.49 -1.90 10.39
CA TRP A 252 -7.28 -2.63 11.37
C TRP A 252 -7.18 -4.15 11.18
N MET A 253 -7.29 -4.65 9.95
CA MET A 253 -7.10 -6.07 9.67
C MET A 253 -5.74 -6.58 10.19
N GLN A 254 -4.66 -5.83 9.97
CA GLN A 254 -3.35 -6.16 10.54
C GLN A 254 -3.35 -6.13 12.07
N THR A 255 -3.91 -5.07 12.65
CA THR A 255 -3.95 -4.86 14.12
C THR A 255 -4.71 -5.98 14.83
N TYR A 256 -5.75 -6.51 14.19
CA TYR A 256 -6.63 -7.53 14.74
C TYR A 256 -6.36 -8.93 14.19
N ASN A 257 -5.19 -9.16 13.58
CA ASN A 257 -4.76 -10.47 13.05
C ASN A 257 -5.77 -11.11 12.07
N ILE A 258 -6.34 -10.29 11.18
CA ILE A 258 -7.11 -10.76 10.01
C ILE A 258 -6.11 -10.93 8.86
N ASP A 259 -6.00 -12.16 8.37
CA ASP A 259 -4.97 -12.56 7.40
C ASP A 259 -5.39 -12.31 5.94
N THR A 260 -6.69 -12.36 5.64
CA THR A 260 -7.15 -12.33 4.25
C THR A 260 -8.38 -11.44 4.08
N ALA A 261 -8.36 -10.63 3.02
CA ALA A 261 -9.53 -9.89 2.55
C ALA A 261 -9.97 -10.47 1.19
N ALA A 262 -11.10 -11.17 1.18
CA ALA A 262 -11.72 -11.66 -0.05
C ALA A 262 -12.57 -10.53 -0.66
N LEU A 263 -12.08 -9.90 -1.73
CA LEU A 263 -12.78 -8.78 -2.36
C LEU A 263 -14.01 -9.31 -3.10
N GLN A 264 -15.19 -8.90 -2.65
CA GLN A 264 -16.42 -9.40 -3.22
C GLN A 264 -16.71 -8.83 -4.61
N ARG A 265 -16.99 -9.73 -5.57
CA ARG A 265 -17.56 -9.40 -6.89
C ARG A 265 -18.92 -10.06 -7.08
N PHE A 266 -19.84 -9.32 -7.71
CA PHE A 266 -21.15 -9.83 -8.09
C PHE A 266 -21.22 -9.95 -9.61
N GLY A 267 -21.80 -11.05 -10.10
CA GLY A 267 -22.02 -11.25 -11.54
C GLY A 267 -22.86 -10.15 -12.19
N ALA A 268 -23.73 -9.46 -11.43
CA ALA A 268 -24.48 -8.30 -11.89
C ALA A 268 -23.62 -7.05 -12.17
N ASN A 269 -22.36 -7.01 -11.74
CA ASN A 269 -21.47 -5.85 -11.84
C ASN A 269 -20.41 -6.01 -12.95
N ILE A 270 -20.63 -6.91 -13.90
CA ILE A 270 -19.69 -7.19 -15.00
C ILE A 270 -19.81 -6.19 -16.17
N SER A 271 -20.85 -5.36 -16.19
CA SER A 271 -21.01 -4.26 -17.15
C SER A 271 -20.69 -2.90 -16.52
N SER A 272 -20.03 -2.05 -17.30
CA SER A 272 -19.84 -0.62 -16.97
C SER A 272 -21.02 0.24 -17.42
N ALA A 273 -21.87 -0.26 -18.32
CA ALA A 273 -23.12 0.37 -18.71
C ALA A 273 -24.30 -0.18 -17.88
N PRO A 274 -25.27 0.67 -17.47
CA PRO A 274 -25.31 2.13 -17.65
C PRO A 274 -24.61 2.94 -16.54
N ASP A 275 -24.28 2.32 -15.39
CA ASP A 275 -24.06 3.08 -14.15
C ASP A 275 -22.63 3.03 -13.58
N GLY A 276 -21.63 2.59 -14.35
CA GLY A 276 -20.22 2.61 -13.92
C GLY A 276 -19.84 1.59 -12.83
N TYR A 277 -20.69 0.58 -12.59
CA TYR A 277 -20.48 -0.44 -11.54
C TYR A 277 -19.15 -1.17 -11.66
N ARG A 278 -18.84 -1.71 -12.85
CA ARG A 278 -17.59 -2.43 -13.08
C ARG A 278 -16.38 -1.55 -12.79
N ASP A 279 -16.36 -0.34 -13.34
CA ASP A 279 -15.20 0.56 -13.25
C ASP A 279 -14.97 1.03 -11.80
N ASN A 280 -16.04 1.27 -11.04
CA ASN A 280 -15.92 1.55 -9.60
C ASN A 280 -15.33 0.34 -8.85
N ARG A 281 -15.79 -0.88 -9.16
CA ARG A 281 -15.28 -2.12 -8.53
C ARG A 281 -13.83 -2.40 -8.87
N ASP A 282 -13.45 -2.22 -10.13
CA ASP A 282 -12.07 -2.39 -10.60
C ASP A 282 -11.14 -1.38 -9.92
N SER A 283 -11.57 -0.12 -9.80
CA SER A 283 -10.80 0.92 -9.09
C SER A 283 -10.61 0.57 -7.61
N VAL A 284 -11.65 0.08 -6.92
CA VAL A 284 -11.51 -0.41 -5.53
C VAL A 284 -10.57 -1.62 -5.47
N ALA A 285 -10.63 -2.54 -6.43
CA ALA A 285 -9.73 -3.68 -6.51
C ALA A 285 -8.26 -3.26 -6.66
N THR A 286 -7.97 -2.28 -7.52
CA THR A 286 -6.62 -1.70 -7.65
C THR A 286 -6.14 -1.10 -6.34
N LYS A 287 -6.99 -0.40 -5.59
CA LYS A 287 -6.64 0.22 -4.30
C LYS A 287 -6.40 -0.81 -3.20
N VAL A 288 -7.21 -1.87 -3.17
CA VAL A 288 -7.02 -3.03 -2.30
C VAL A 288 -5.70 -3.74 -2.62
N ASN A 289 -5.43 -4.00 -3.90
CA ASN A 289 -4.17 -4.63 -4.34
C ASN A 289 -2.96 -3.75 -4.01
N ARG A 290 -3.04 -2.43 -4.19
CA ARG A 290 -1.98 -1.50 -3.79
C ARG A 290 -1.70 -1.59 -2.29
N ARG A 291 -2.75 -1.65 -1.46
CA ARG A 291 -2.59 -1.78 0.00
C ARG A 291 -2.07 -3.16 0.38
N ARG A 292 -2.53 -4.23 -0.28
CA ARG A 292 -1.98 -5.59 -0.16
C ARG A 292 -0.48 -5.61 -0.42
N ASP A 293 -0.02 -5.01 -1.52
CA ASP A 293 1.39 -5.03 -1.89
C ASP A 293 2.26 -4.26 -0.88
N ALA A 294 1.69 -3.26 -0.20
CA ALA A 294 2.32 -2.56 0.92
C ALA A 294 2.20 -3.31 2.27
N CYS A 295 1.40 -4.38 2.34
CA CYS A 295 1.10 -5.18 3.53
C CYS A 295 1.67 -6.59 3.38
N ALA A 296 2.83 -6.88 3.97
CA ALA A 296 3.40 -8.24 3.96
C ALA A 296 2.53 -9.33 4.66
N LYS A 297 1.43 -8.97 5.32
CA LYS A 297 0.60 -9.87 6.15
C LYS A 297 -0.82 -10.12 5.63
N ILE A 298 -1.34 -9.35 4.67
CA ILE A 298 -2.72 -9.51 4.21
C ILE A 298 -2.73 -10.08 2.80
N LEU A 299 -3.37 -11.24 2.62
CA LEU A 299 -3.68 -11.81 1.33
C LEU A 299 -4.95 -11.14 0.78
N CYS A 300 -4.99 -10.88 -0.52
CA CYS A 300 -6.25 -10.52 -1.19
C CYS A 300 -6.47 -11.46 -2.35
N ASP A 301 -7.63 -12.13 -2.32
CA ASP A 301 -8.16 -12.91 -3.42
C ASP A 301 -9.22 -12.06 -4.14
N VAL A 302 -9.16 -12.01 -5.48
CA VAL A 302 -9.98 -11.13 -6.34
C VAL A 302 -10.74 -11.96 -7.36
#